data_AF-A0A2I1P7Z7-F1
#
_entry.id   AF-A0A2I1P7Z7-F1
#
_cell.length_a   1.000
_cell.length_b   1.000
_cell.length_c   1.000
_cell.angle_alpha   90.00
_cell.angle_beta   90.00
_cell.angle_gamma   90.00
#
_symmetry.space_group_name_H-M   'P 1'
#
loop_
_entity.id
_entity.type
_entity.pdbx_description
1 polymer ?
#
loop_
_entity_poly.entity_id
_entity_poly.type
_entity_poly.pdbx_seq_one_letter_code
_entity_poly.pdbx_strand_id
1 'polypeptide(L)' 'TPEGVDIELLKDIKEVRRARLSDYAKETDGVTYHEGGNIWEVEADVALPCATQNELDGESAIMLADNGCRYVAEGA' A
#
# COMPACT_ATOMS: atom_id res chain seq x y z
N THR A 1 4.73 6.05 0.33
CA THR A 1 5.07 7.48 0.19
C THR A 1 5.43 8.01 1.55
N PRO A 2 6.66 8.47 1.80
CA PRO A 2 7.09 8.83 3.16
C PRO A 2 6.26 9.96 3.78
N GLU A 3 5.70 10.84 2.94
CA GLU A 3 4.93 12.01 3.36
C GLU A 3 3.40 11.82 3.28
N GLY A 4 2.94 10.59 3.07
CA GLY A 4 1.50 10.28 2.90
C GLY A 4 1.04 10.29 1.43
N VAL A 5 -0.25 10.05 1.21
CA VAL A 5 -0.84 9.86 -0.13
C VAL A 5 -1.65 11.09 -0.52
N ASP A 6 -1.35 11.68 -1.68
CA ASP A 6 -2.25 12.64 -2.33
C ASP A 6 -3.52 11.91 -2.82
N ILE A 7 -4.62 12.12 -2.10
CA ILE A 7 -5.90 11.47 -2.35
C ILE A 7 -6.58 11.99 -3.61
N GLU A 8 -6.43 13.28 -3.94
CA GLU A 8 -7.10 13.86 -5.10
C GLU A 8 -6.46 13.35 -6.39
N LEU A 9 -5.12 13.32 -6.43
CA LEU A 9 -4.40 12.73 -7.56
C LEU A 9 -4.68 11.22 -7.69
N LEU A 10 -4.69 10.49 -6.56
CA LEU A 10 -4.99 9.06 -6.58
C LEU A 10 -6.39 8.76 -7.15
N LYS A 11 -7.40 9.52 -6.74
CA LYS A 11 -8.78 9.38 -7.26
C LYS A 11 -8.88 9.69 -8.74
N ASP A 12 -8.27 10.78 -9.21
CA ASP A 12 -8.25 11.09 -10.64
C ASP A 12 -7.62 9.95 -11.46
N ILE A 13 -6.47 9.45 -11.01
CA ILE A 13 -5.77 8.34 -11.68
C ILE A 13 -6.63 7.06 -11.69
N LYS A 14 -7.22 6.67 -10.56
CA LYS A 14 -7.88 5.36 -10.42
C LYS A 14 -9.34 5.35 -10.83
N GLU A 15 -10.09 6.41 -10.56
CA GLU A 15 -11.54 6.48 -10.77
C GLU A 15 -11.91 7.17 -12.09
N VAL A 16 -11.15 8.19 -12.51
CA VAL A 16 -11.42 8.95 -13.75
C VAL A 16 -10.63 8.41 -14.94
N ARG A 17 -9.29 8.46 -14.87
CA ARG A 17 -8.40 7.99 -15.94
C ARG A 17 -8.34 6.47 -16.04
N ARG A 18 -8.67 5.76 -14.94
CA ARG A 18 -8.58 4.29 -14.79
C ARG A 18 -7.18 3.75 -15.11
N ALA A 19 -6.16 4.49 -14.72
CA ALA A 19 -4.75 4.24 -14.99
C ALA A 19 -4.07 3.37 -13.90
N ARG A 20 -2.77 3.12 -14.05
CA ARG A 20 -1.98 2.26 -13.15
C ARG A 20 -1.34 3.10 -12.04
N LEU A 21 -1.03 2.49 -10.89
CA LEU A 21 -0.32 3.18 -9.79
C LEU A 21 1.12 3.57 -10.15
N SER A 22 1.71 2.93 -11.17
CA SER A 22 2.98 3.38 -11.75
C SER A 22 2.90 4.79 -12.32
N ASP A 23 1.73 5.26 -12.73
CA ASP A 23 1.54 6.62 -13.25
C ASP A 23 1.47 7.63 -12.09
N TYR A 24 0.87 7.26 -10.96
CA TYR A 24 0.91 8.05 -9.72
C TYR A 24 2.36 8.32 -9.28
N ALA A 25 3.22 7.30 -9.33
CA ALA A 25 4.63 7.44 -8.98
C ALA A 25 5.44 8.31 -9.97
N LYS A 26 5.01 8.45 -11.23
CA LYS A 26 5.64 9.36 -12.20
C LYS A 26 5.20 10.81 -12.00
N GLU A 27 3.99 11.02 -11.48
CA GLU A 27 3.37 12.34 -11.28
C GLU A 27 3.59 12.89 -9.86
N THR A 28 4.19 12.11 -8.95
CA THR A 28 4.42 12.50 -7.55
C THR A 28 5.89 12.36 -7.17
N ASP A 29 6.50 13.44 -6.69
CA ASP A 29 7.87 13.43 -6.19
C ASP A 29 8.01 12.60 -4.90
N GLY A 30 9.16 11.97 -4.70
CA GLY A 30 9.43 11.18 -3.48
C GLY A 30 8.66 9.86 -3.39
N VAL A 31 8.00 9.43 -4.47
CA VAL A 31 7.26 8.17 -4.55
C VAL A 31 8.05 7.15 -5.34
N THR A 32 8.10 5.93 -4.84
CA THR A 32 8.70 4.79 -5.55
C THR A 32 7.63 3.74 -5.81
N TYR A 33 7.58 3.27 -7.06
CA TYR A 33 6.74 2.13 -7.44
C TYR A 33 7.57 0.84 -7.32
N HIS A 34 7.03 -0.14 -6.60
CA HIS A 34 7.65 -1.44 -6.41
C HIS A 34 6.89 -2.50 -7.20
N GLU A 35 7.42 -2.93 -8.35
CA GLU A 35 6.81 -3.98 -9.17
C GLU A 35 7.09 -5.35 -8.57
N GLY A 36 6.03 -6.15 -8.35
CA GLY A 36 6.16 -7.49 -7.76
C GLY A 36 6.64 -7.51 -6.29
N GLY A 37 6.67 -6.36 -5.62
CA GLY A 37 7.06 -6.25 -4.21
C GLY A 37 5.98 -6.75 -3.26
N ASN A 38 6.37 -6.96 -2.00
CA ASN A 38 5.45 -7.27 -0.91
C ASN A 38 5.18 -6.00 -0.08
N ILE A 39 3.93 -5.52 -0.05
CA ILE A 39 3.57 -4.29 0.67
C ILE A 39 3.75 -4.42 2.20
N TRP A 40 3.79 -5.65 2.71
CA TRP A 40 3.94 -5.96 4.13
C TRP A 40 5.38 -5.81 4.64
N GLU A 41 6.35 -5.55 3.75
CA GLU A 41 7.74 -5.21 4.09
C GLU A 41 7.89 -3.80 4.68
N VAL A 42 6.87 -2.95 4.54
CA VAL A 42 6.91 -1.56 5.00
C VAL A 42 6.63 -1.49 6.51
N GLU A 43 7.48 -0.79 7.26
CA GLU A 43 7.26 -0.51 8.67
C GLU A 43 5.95 0.26 8.89
N ALA A 44 5.12 -0.23 9.81
CA ALA A 44 3.84 0.38 10.12
C ALA A 44 3.37 -0.01 11.52
N ASP A 45 2.76 0.91 12.27
CA ASP A 45 2.08 0.59 13.53
C ASP A 45 0.70 -0.08 13.29
N VAL A 46 0.06 0.23 12.15
CA VAL A 46 -1.28 -0.22 11.76
C VAL A 46 -1.27 -0.68 10.31
N ALA A 47 -1.77 -1.89 10.04
CA ALA A 47 -1.99 -2.41 8.69
C ALA A 47 -3.49 -2.53 8.39
N LEU A 48 -3.90 -2.10 7.19
CA LEU A 48 -5.30 -2.15 6.71
C LEU A 48 -5.37 -2.91 5.38
N PRO A 49 -5.40 -4.25 5.39
CA PRO A 49 -5.59 -5.07 4.20
C PRO A 49 -6.99 -4.85 3.61
N CYS A 50 -7.04 -4.36 2.36
CA CYS A 50 -8.28 -3.94 1.70
C CYS A 50 -8.33 -4.27 0.19
N ALA A 51 -7.45 -5.11 -0.35
CA ALA A 51 -7.44 -5.38 -1.80
C ALA A 51 -8.33 -6.57 -2.16
N THR A 52 -8.04 -7.76 -1.62
CA THR A 52 -8.73 -9.02 -1.95
C THR A 52 -8.55 -10.08 -0.86
N GLN A 53 -9.38 -11.13 -0.90
CA GLN A 53 -9.21 -12.31 -0.06
C GLN A 53 -7.81 -12.95 -0.20
N ASN A 54 -7.26 -13.44 0.92
CA ASN A 54 -5.93 -14.07 1.03
C ASN A 54 -4.75 -13.15 0.63
N GLU A 55 -4.86 -11.83 0.82
CA GLU A 55 -3.78 -10.89 0.53
C GLU A 55 -2.69 -10.81 1.61
N LEU A 56 -2.98 -11.27 2.83
CA LEU A 56 -2.04 -11.35 3.94
C LEU A 56 -1.88 -12.82 4.35
N ASP A 57 -0.73 -13.40 4.02
CA ASP A 57 -0.38 -14.77 4.40
C ASP A 57 0.43 -14.82 5.70
N GLY A 58 0.78 -16.03 6.14
CA GLY A 58 1.49 -16.24 7.41
C GLY A 58 2.89 -15.64 7.44
N GLU A 59 3.64 -15.71 6.34
CA GLU A 59 4.99 -15.13 6.25
C GLU A 59 4.93 -13.60 6.32
N SER A 60 3.96 -13.00 5.62
CA SER A 60 3.72 -11.56 5.65
C SER A 60 3.21 -11.07 7.00
N ALA A 61 2.39 -11.87 7.70
CA ALA A 61 1.92 -11.52 9.05
C ALA A 61 3.06 -11.51 10.08
N ILE A 62 4.00 -12.46 9.97
CA ILE A 62 5.22 -12.47 10.80
C ILE A 62 6.05 -11.21 10.52
N MET A 63 6.23 -10.88 9.24
CA MET A 63 6.98 -9.70 8.82
C MET A 63 6.38 -8.40 9.36
N LEU A 64 5.06 -8.24 9.31
CA LEU A 64 4.38 -7.08 9.91
C LEU A 64 4.66 -6.98 11.42
N ALA A 65 4.59 -8.09 12.15
CA ALA A 65 4.84 -8.10 13.58
C ALA A 65 6.31 -7.73 13.90
N ASP A 66 7.26 -8.27 13.13
CA ASP A 66 8.69 -7.96 13.26
C ASP A 66 8.99 -6.48 12.93
N ASN A 67 8.23 -5.91 11.99
CA ASN A 67 8.29 -4.50 11.60
C ASN A 67 7.52 -3.55 12.55
N GLY A 68 7.07 -4.04 13.70
CA GLY A 68 6.45 -3.22 14.75
C GLY A 68 4.95 -2.98 14.60
N CYS A 69 4.28 -3.69 13.69
CA CYS A 69 2.82 -3.59 13.53
C CYS A 69 2.10 -4.09 14.78
N ARG A 70 1.21 -3.24 15.32
CA ARG A 70 0.46 -3.49 16.56
C ARG A 70 -0.99 -3.83 16.29
N TYR A 71 -1.54 -3.36 15.17
CA TYR A 71 -2.95 -3.48 14.86
C TYR A 71 -3.15 -3.83 13.39
N VAL A 72 -4.04 -4.79 13.15
CA VAL A 72 -4.54 -5.14 11.83
C VAL A 72 -6.06 -5.01 11.84
N ALA A 73 -6.62 -4.38 10.81
CA ALA A 73 -8.07 -4.34 10.59
C ALA A 73 -8.37 -4.55 9.10
N GLU A 74 -9.05 -5.65 8.79
CA GLU A 74 -9.33 -6.07 7.41
C GLU A 74 -10.57 -5.38 6.85
N GLY A 75 -10.45 -4.86 5.62
CA GLY A 75 -11.53 -4.24 4.87
C GLY A 75 -11.90 -4.95 3.56
N ALA A 76 -11.12 -5.96 3.15
CA ALA A 76 -11.32 -6.74 1.93
C ALA A 76 -12.48 -7.76 2.00
#